data_AF-A0A7C6SJS0-F1
#
_entry.id   AF-A0A7C6SJS0-F1
#
_cell.length_a   1.000
_cell.length_b   1.000
_cell.length_c   1.000
_cell.angle_alpha   90.00
_cell.angle_beta   90.00
_cell.angle_gamma   90.00
#
_symmetry.space_group_name_H-M   'P 1'
#
loop_
_entity.id
_entity.type
_entity.pdbx_description
1 polymer ?
#
loop_
_entity_poly.entity_id
_entity_poly.type
_entity_poly.pdbx_seq_one_letter_code
_entity_poly.pdbx_strand_id
1 'polypeptide(L)' 'NGVAAGTKWEDVPEDWVCPVCGVGKDEFNEVE' A
#
# COMPACT_ATOMS: atom_id res chain seq x y z
N ASN A 1 7.59 5.81 -0.26
CA ASN A 1 6.56 6.21 -1.25
C ASN A 1 5.58 7.25 -0.70
N GLY A 2 5.99 8.18 0.18
CA GLY A 2 5.10 9.28 0.61
C GLY A 2 3.89 8.91 1.49
N VAL A 3 3.80 7.68 2.00
CA VAL A 3 2.75 7.26 2.95
C VAL A 3 3.20 7.56 4.38
N ALA A 4 2.40 8.32 5.13
CA ALA A 4 2.73 8.70 6.51
C ALA A 4 2.57 7.51 7.48
N ALA A 5 3.27 7.58 8.62
CA ALA A 5 3.11 6.57 9.66
C ALA A 5 1.68 6.61 10.24
N GLY A 6 1.06 5.44 10.42
CA GLY A 6 -0.30 5.33 10.94
C GLY A 6 -1.41 5.51 9.91
N THR A 7 -1.09 5.77 8.64
CA THR A 7 -2.07 5.71 7.54
C THR A 7 -2.65 4.30 7.45
N LYS A 8 -3.98 4.17 7.50
CA LYS A 8 -4.65 2.89 7.29
C LYS A 8 -4.50 2.44 5.84
N TRP A 9 -4.59 1.14 5.59
CA TRP A 9 -4.49 0.59 4.24
C TRP A 9 -5.52 1.17 3.25
N GLU A 10 -6.76 1.38 3.73
CA GLU A 10 -7.85 2.01 2.97
C GLU A 10 -7.53 3.45 2.50
N ASP A 11 -6.67 4.16 3.23
CA ASP A 11 -6.30 5.55 2.97
C ASP A 11 -5.00 5.68 2.14
N VAL A 12 -4.31 4.58 1.84
CA VAL A 12 -3.13 4.59 0.99
C VAL A 12 -3.54 4.96 -0.45
N PRO A 13 -2.85 5.87 -1.15
CA PRO A 13 -3.18 6.24 -2.52
C PRO A 13 -3.27 5.05 -3.48
N GLU A 14 -4.24 5.05 -4.39
CA GLU A 14 -4.48 3.95 -5.35
C GLU A 14 -3.33 3.71 -6.33
N ASP A 15 -2.50 4.74 -6.58
CA ASP A 15 -1.31 4.66 -7.42
C ASP A 15 -0.06 4.20 -6.65
N TRP A 16 -0.20 3.87 -5.36
CA TRP A 16 0.90 3.30 -4.59
C TRP A 16 1.29 1.93 -5.13
N VAL A 17 2.60 1.70 -5.16
CA VAL A 17 3.21 0.41 -5.52
C VAL A 17 4.15 -0.08 -4.43
N CYS A 18 4.29 -1.40 -4.32
CA CYS A 18 5.25 -2.03 -3.41
C CYS A 18 6.67 -1.53 -3.71
N PRO A 19 7.39 -0.93 -2.74
CA PRO A 19 8.74 -0.40 -2.97
C PRO A 19 9.80 -1.49 -3.23
N VAL A 20 9.45 -2.77 -3.06
CA VAL A 20 10.35 -3.90 -3.29
C VAL A 20 10.14 -4.53 -4.66
N CYS A 21 8.88 -4.78 -5.06
CA CYS A 21 8.56 -5.51 -6.31
C CYS A 21 7.71 -4.73 -7.33
N GLY A 22 7.18 -3.57 -6.98
CA GLY A 22 6.45 -2.70 -7.92
C GLY A 22 5.00 -3.10 -8.21
N VAL A 23 4.45 -4.14 -7.58
CA VAL A 23 3.03 -4.50 -7.72
C VAL A 23 2.11 -3.48 -7.03
N GLY A 24 0.88 -3.35 -7.54
CA GLY A 24 -0.14 -2.43 -7.01
C GLY A 24 -0.80 -2.92 -5.72
N LYS A 25 -1.73 -2.11 -5.20
CA LYS A 25 -2.51 -2.43 -3.98
C LYS A 25 -3.40 -3.67 -4.12
N ASP A 26 -3.79 -4.00 -5.34
CA ASP A 26 -4.65 -5.13 -5.69
C ASP A 26 -4.00 -6.51 -5.42
N GLU A 27 -2.67 -6.57 -5.33
CA GLU A 27 -1.92 -7.79 -5.03
C GLU A 27 -1.71 -8.04 -3.52
N PHE A 28 -2.29 -7.20 -2.65
CA PHE A 28 -2.16 -7.30 -1.20
C PHE A 28 -3.45 -7.78 -0.54
N ASN A 29 -3.29 -8.47 0.60
CA ASN A 29 -4.39 -8.92 1.45
C ASN A 29 -4.10 -8.52 2.90
N GLU A 30 -5.18 -8.32 3.68
CA GLU A 30 -5.06 -8.14 5.12
C GLU A 30 -4.51 -9.43 5.76
N VAL A 31 -3.60 -9.26 6.71
CA VAL A 31 -3.06 -10.37 7.50
C VAL A 31 -3.81 -10.37 8.83
N GLU A 32 -4.45 -11.49 9.15
CA GLU A 32 -5.09 -11.71 10.45
C GLU A 32 -4.08 -11.83 11.60
#